data_AF-A0A1G8B8D0-F1
#
_entry.id   AF-A0A1G8B8D0-F1
#
_cell.length_a   1.000
_cell.length_b   1.000
_cell.length_c   1.000
_cell.angle_alpha   90.00
_cell.angle_beta   90.00
_cell.angle_gamma   90.00
#
_symmetry.space_group_name_H-M   'P 1'
#
loop_
_entity.id
_entity.type
_entity.pdbx_description
1 polymer ?
#
loop_
_entity_poly.entity_id
_entity_poly.type
_entity_poly.pdbx_seq_one_letter_code
_entity_poly.pdbx_strand_id
1 'polypeptide(L)' 'MKIIDIDGKEIAVTDLDLAIMQADDYRHYMHSDPTYKAFDERQQAYWEDVYQKLLALKA' A
#
# COMPACT_ATOMS: atom_id res chain seq x y z
N MET A 1 -5.65 -14.69 3.72
CA MET A 1 -4.78 -14.10 4.77
C MET A 1 -5.30 -12.70 5.07
N LYS A 2 -4.78 -11.99 6.07
CA LYS A 2 -5.23 -10.62 6.33
C LYS A 2 -4.12 -9.72 6.85
N ILE A 3 -4.27 -8.43 6.57
CA ILE A 3 -3.49 -7.35 7.19
C ILE A 3 -4.46 -6.36 7.84
N ILE A 4 -3.97 -5.57 8.79
CA ILE A 4 -4.66 -4.40 9.32
C ILE A 4 -3.94 -3.18 8.77
N ASP A 5 -4.61 -2.33 7.99
CA ASP A 5 -4.01 -1.12 7.44
C ASP A 5 -3.72 -0.07 8.53
N ILE A 6 -3.11 1.06 8.14
CA ILE A 6 -2.74 2.13 9.07
C ILE A 6 -3.95 2.76 9.78
N ASP A 7 -5.14 2.68 9.19
CA ASP A 7 -6.40 3.21 9.75
C ASP A 7 -7.13 2.17 10.63
N GLY A 8 -6.52 1.00 10.86
CA GLY A 8 -7.09 -0.06 11.69
C GLY A 8 -8.12 -0.93 10.97
N LYS A 9 -8.25 -0.80 9.65
CA LYS A 9 -9.20 -1.59 8.86
C LYS A 9 -8.58 -2.91 8.44
N GLU A 10 -9.38 -3.97 8.56
CA GLU A 10 -8.99 -5.29 8.11
C GLU A 10 -9.13 -5.41 6.58
N ILE A 11 -8.06 -5.85 5.93
CA ILE A 11 -8.02 -6.12 4.49
C ILE A 11 -7.79 -7.62 4.28
N ALA A 12 -8.76 -8.27 3.65
CA ALA A 12 -8.63 -9.66 3.22
C ALA A 12 -7.69 -9.77 2.03
N VAL A 13 -6.66 -10.61 2.15
CA VAL A 13 -5.70 -10.92 1.09
C VAL A 13 -6.05 -12.27 0.50
N THR A 14 -6.53 -12.25 -0.75
CA THR A 14 -6.98 -13.44 -1.51
C THR A 14 -5.90 -13.99 -2.44
N ASP A 15 -5.00 -13.14 -2.91
CA ASP A 15 -3.82 -13.47 -3.72
C ASP A 15 -2.65 -12.64 -3.18
N LEU A 16 -1.68 -13.29 -2.54
CA LEU A 16 -0.60 -12.60 -1.85
C LEU A 16 0.43 -12.02 -2.84
N ASP A 17 0.79 -12.77 -3.87
CA ASP A 17 1.80 -12.32 -4.83
C ASP A 17 1.28 -11.15 -5.66
N LEU A 18 0.02 -11.22 -6.11
CA LEU A 18 -0.61 -10.10 -6.81
C LEU A 18 -0.75 -8.86 -5.92
N ALA A 19 -1.13 -9.04 -4.64
CA ALA A 19 -1.26 -7.92 -3.72
C ALA A 19 0.09 -7.22 -3.48
N ILE A 20 1.18 -7.99 -3.33
CA ILE A 20 2.53 -7.44 -3.18
C ILE A 20 2.92 -6.63 -4.41
N MET A 21 2.70 -7.17 -5.62
CA MET A 21 3.00 -6.45 -6.87
C MET A 21 2.22 -5.13 -6.96
N GLN A 22 0.92 -5.14 -6.66
CA GLN A 22 0.10 -3.94 -6.70
C GLN A 22 0.55 -2.88 -5.68
N ALA A 23 0.85 -3.28 -4.45
CA ALA A 23 1.31 -2.36 -3.42
C ALA A 23 2.70 -1.78 -3.75
N ASP A 24 3.58 -2.56 -4.37
CA ASP A 24 4.89 -2.09 -4.83
C ASP A 24 4.76 -1.05 -5.94
N ASP A 25 3.81 -1.19 -6.87
CA ASP A 25 3.55 -0.18 -7.89
C ASP A 25 2.96 1.10 -7.28
N TYR A 26 1.90 0.96 -6.46
CA TYR A 26 1.13 2.11 -5.98
C TYR A 26 1.89 3.00 -5.00
N ARG A 27 2.85 2.47 -4.24
CA ARG A 27 3.70 3.29 -3.35
C ARG A 27 4.64 4.25 -4.10
N HIS A 28 4.74 4.16 -5.42
CA HIS A 28 5.51 5.08 -6.27
C HIS A 28 4.66 6.02 -7.12
N TYR A 29 3.34 5.87 -7.11
CA TYR A 29 2.46 6.73 -7.91
C TYR A 29 2.42 8.15 -7.34
N MET A 30 2.38 9.12 -8.25
CA MET A 30 2.23 10.53 -7.94
C MET A 30 1.65 11.29 -9.12
N HIS A 31 1.00 12.40 -8.84
CA HIS A 31 0.49 13.29 -9.86
C HIS A 31 1.61 14.22 -10.33
N SER A 32 1.58 14.59 -11.62
CA SER A 32 2.48 15.61 -12.14
C SER A 32 2.11 17.02 -11.66
N ASP A 33 0.86 17.22 -11.24
CA ASP A 33 0.38 18.48 -10.70
C ASP A 33 0.81 18.63 -9.22
N PRO A 34 1.66 19.62 -8.89
CA PRO A 34 2.18 19.79 -7.54
C PRO A 34 1.11 20.14 -6.50
N THR A 35 -0.10 20.54 -6.89
CA THR A 35 -1.18 20.79 -5.90
C THR A 35 -1.61 19.52 -5.17
N TYR A 36 -1.31 18.33 -5.73
CA TYR A 36 -1.60 17.03 -5.12
C TYR A 36 -0.48 16.51 -4.22
N LYS A 37 0.64 17.21 -4.08
CA LYS A 37 1.82 16.71 -3.36
C LYS A 37 1.48 16.15 -1.96
N ALA A 38 0.69 16.88 -1.18
CA ALA A 38 0.31 16.44 0.17
C ALA A 38 -0.61 15.21 0.18
N PHE A 39 -1.39 15.01 -0.89
CA PHE A 39 -2.18 13.80 -1.08
C PHE A 39 -1.28 12.64 -1.50
N ASP A 40 -0.39 12.85 -2.46
CA ASP A 40 0.56 11.84 -2.93
C ASP A 40 1.44 11.31 -1.80
N GLU A 41 2.00 12.19 -0.97
CA GLU A 41 2.79 11.79 0.20
C GLU A 41 2.00 10.88 1.17
N ARG A 42 0.70 11.14 1.37
CA ARG A 42 -0.17 10.29 2.20
C ARG A 42 -0.45 8.95 1.55
N GLN A 43 -0.73 8.94 0.24
CA GLN A 43 -0.98 7.70 -0.49
C GLN A 43 0.27 6.81 -0.54
N GLN A 44 1.44 7.40 -0.76
CA GLN A 44 2.71 6.67 -0.76
C GLN A 44 3.00 6.06 0.61
N ALA A 45 2.80 6.82 1.70
CA ALA A 45 2.95 6.29 3.05
C ALA A 45 1.97 5.15 3.36
N TYR A 46 0.70 5.28 2.93
CA TYR A 46 -0.29 4.22 3.06
C TYR A 46 0.11 2.95 2.30
N TRP A 47 0.52 3.07 1.03
CA TRP A 47 0.89 1.92 0.22
C TRP A 47 2.20 1.26 0.66
N GLU A 48 3.16 2.03 1.17
CA GLU A 48 4.38 1.49 1.78
C GLU A 48 4.04 0.64 3.01
N ASP A 49 3.16 1.12 3.91
CA ASP A 49 2.69 0.35 5.07
C ASP A 49 2.00 -0.96 4.65
N VAL A 50 1.10 -0.90 3.66
CA VAL A 50 0.44 -2.09 3.09
C VAL A 50 1.47 -3.06 2.51
N TYR A 51 2.43 -2.57 1.72
CA TYR A 51 3.48 -3.39 1.09
C TYR A 51 4.32 -4.14 2.13
N GLN A 52 4.79 -3.46 3.18
CA GLN A 52 5.59 -4.08 4.24
C GLN A 52 4.81 -5.17 4.99
N LYS A 53 3.52 -4.93 5.27
CA LYS A 53 2.64 -5.92 5.91
C LYS A 53 2.40 -7.13 5.02
N LEU A 54 2.24 -6.94 3.72
CA LEU A 54 2.12 -8.04 2.76
C LEU A 54 3.42 -8.85 2.66
N LEU A 55 4.60 -8.20 2.65
CA LEU A 55 5.88 -8.92 2.68
C LEU A 55 6.04 -9.76 3.95
N ALA A 56 5.60 -9.25 5.10
CA ALA A 56 5.62 -10.00 6.37
C ALA A 56 4.73 -11.25 6.35
N LEU A 57 3.70 -11.29 5.50
CA LEU A 57 2.87 -12.49 5.30
C LEU A 57 3.54 -13.56 4.43
N LYS A 58 4.54 -13.20 3.62
CA LYS A 58 5.25 -14.11 2.72
C LYS A 58 6.40 -14.87 3.41
N ALA A 59 6.77 -14.46 4.63
CA ALA A 59 7.86 -15.01 5.43
C ALA A 59 7.66 -16.47 5.86
#